data_AF-A0A8F2JCM5-F1
#
_entry.id   AF-A0A8F2JCM5-F1
#
_cell.length_a   1.000
_cell.length_b   1.000
_cell.length_c   1.000
_cell.angle_alpha   90.00
_cell.angle_beta   90.00
_cell.angle_gamma   90.00
#
_symmetry.space_group_name_H-M   'P 1'
#
loop_
_entity.id
_entity.type
_entity.pdbx_description
1 polymer ?
#
loop_
_entity_poly.entity_id
_entity_poly.type
_entity_poly.pdbx_seq_one_letter_code
_entity_poly.pdbx_strand_id
1 'polypeptide(L)'
;MIDVLLTGALGVMGGMVRDAISQTQDLRIIAGVDITPNDSLPFPVYPSLDAVREAPQVVLDFSHFSALSSILDYCLERQLPVVICATGHTMEQRREIQRAAERIPVFFSANMSLGVNLIKHLSQEAASLLEPAYDIEILEKHHNRKIDAPSGTANMLAEAINEAVAQPKSFVYERHSKREPRKKTDLGIHSIRGGTTVGEHSVLFYGEDEVVELTHIANSRRIFATGAVSALRYIAEKGPGLYSMDNLFAEDQAVTDIRSLSHQTLFNLAGKLSPDAFLEIFAAVAQEGIPVDVITYSFSGVISHLTLSVDNAHSAVVTAAISPILDRHGLSMDLMADLSKITIRGPGMEFEAGVGARLFRPLIQAGIPPLSVATSEEKIVLLVPGKMEEQALSLLAQEYAR
;
A
#
# COMPACT_ATOMS: atom_id res chain seq x y z
N MET A 1 -21.17 10.69 -15.16
CA MET A 1 -20.14 11.25 -16.06
C MET A 1 -19.37 12.27 -15.25
N ILE A 2 -18.06 12.11 -15.15
CA ILE A 2 -17.14 12.96 -14.39
C ILE A 2 -16.49 13.93 -15.39
N ASP A 3 -16.69 15.22 -15.16
CA ASP A 3 -16.13 16.27 -15.99
C ASP A 3 -14.71 16.64 -15.55
N VAL A 4 -13.75 16.52 -16.48
CA VAL A 4 -12.31 16.61 -16.24
C VAL A 4 -11.74 17.90 -16.86
N LEU A 5 -10.93 18.62 -16.09
CA LEU A 5 -10.02 19.65 -16.60
C LEU A 5 -8.62 19.06 -16.76
N LEU A 6 -8.06 19.14 -17.97
CA LEU A 6 -6.73 18.60 -18.29
C LEU A 6 -5.68 19.70 -18.42
N THR A 7 -4.67 19.73 -17.55
CA THR A 7 -3.51 20.61 -17.73
C THR A 7 -2.39 19.90 -18.50
N GLY A 8 -1.63 20.65 -19.30
CA GLY A 8 -0.72 20.07 -20.29
C GLY A 8 -1.49 19.42 -21.45
N ALA A 9 -2.65 19.98 -21.78
CA ALA A 9 -3.62 19.38 -22.68
C ALA A 9 -3.05 19.09 -24.06
N LEU A 10 -2.11 19.88 -24.58
CA LEU A 10 -1.53 19.72 -25.92
C LEU A 10 -0.21 18.94 -25.91
N GLY A 11 0.29 18.56 -24.74
CA GLY A 11 1.51 17.76 -24.59
C GLY A 11 1.36 16.30 -25.05
N VAL A 12 2.48 15.58 -25.09
CA VAL A 12 2.51 14.16 -25.51
C VAL A 12 1.65 13.29 -24.59
N MET A 13 1.76 13.47 -23.28
CA MET A 13 0.93 12.75 -22.30
C MET A 13 -0.52 13.22 -22.34
N GLY A 14 -0.77 14.52 -22.50
CA GLY A 14 -2.11 15.07 -22.70
C GLY A 14 -2.82 14.38 -23.87
N GLY A 15 -2.14 14.19 -25.00
CA GLY A 15 -2.67 13.41 -26.13
C GLY A 15 -3.09 11.99 -25.78
N MET A 16 -2.24 11.25 -25.06
CA MET A 16 -2.53 9.87 -24.67
C MET A 16 -3.71 9.76 -23.71
N VAL A 17 -3.84 10.72 -22.80
CA VAL A 17 -4.97 10.82 -21.86
C VAL A 17 -6.26 11.14 -22.58
N ARG A 18 -6.24 12.09 -23.54
CA ARG A 18 -7.42 12.39 -24.37
C ARG A 18 -7.90 11.14 -25.10
N ASP A 19 -6.98 10.40 -25.72
CA ASP A 19 -7.30 9.14 -26.41
C ASP A 19 -7.89 8.12 -25.44
N ALA A 20 -7.31 7.98 -24.23
CA ALA A 20 -7.81 7.06 -23.22
C ALA A 20 -9.22 7.44 -22.72
N ILE A 21 -9.45 8.72 -22.38
CA ILE A 21 -10.76 9.20 -21.92
C ILE A 21 -11.82 9.08 -23.02
N SER A 22 -11.47 9.30 -24.29
CA SER A 22 -12.40 9.13 -25.42
C SER A 22 -12.97 7.70 -25.56
N GLN A 23 -12.30 6.72 -24.96
CA GLN A 23 -12.72 5.31 -24.93
C GLN A 23 -13.56 4.96 -23.70
N THR A 24 -13.84 5.94 -22.83
CA THR A 24 -14.64 5.76 -21.61
C THR A 24 -16.03 6.37 -21.78
N GLN A 25 -17.01 5.85 -21.03
CA GLN A 25 -18.39 6.39 -21.03
C GLN A 25 -18.66 7.29 -19.82
N ASP A 26 -17.82 7.18 -18.80
CA ASP A 26 -17.99 7.76 -17.49
C ASP A 26 -17.11 9.00 -17.26
N LEU A 27 -16.09 9.27 -18.08
CA LEU A 27 -15.27 10.47 -18.03
C LEU A 27 -15.43 11.34 -19.28
N ARG A 28 -15.31 12.66 -19.14
CA ARG A 28 -15.29 13.60 -20.27
C ARG A 28 -14.37 14.76 -19.97
N ILE A 29 -13.53 15.14 -20.93
CA ILE A 29 -12.73 16.38 -20.83
C ILE A 29 -13.59 17.55 -21.29
N ILE A 30 -13.79 18.54 -20.41
CA ILE A 30 -14.63 19.72 -20.71
C ILE A 30 -13.80 20.96 -21.06
N ALA A 31 -12.54 21.00 -20.64
CA ALA A 31 -11.61 22.07 -20.94
C ALA A 31 -10.16 21.58 -20.77
N GLY A 32 -9.23 22.30 -21.39
CA GLY A 32 -7.79 22.08 -21.23
C GLY A 32 -7.04 23.36 -20.84
N VAL A 33 -5.83 23.20 -20.30
CA VAL A 33 -4.89 24.30 -20.08
C VAL A 33 -3.54 23.95 -20.70
N ASP A 34 -2.96 24.88 -21.44
CA ASP A 34 -1.62 24.76 -22.03
C ASP A 34 -0.97 26.13 -22.22
N ILE A 35 0.37 26.20 -22.23
CA ILE A 35 1.11 27.46 -22.33
C ILE A 35 0.91 28.11 -23.72
N THR A 36 0.75 27.28 -24.74
CA THR A 36 0.48 27.70 -26.12
C THR A 36 -0.87 27.15 -26.57
N PRO A 37 -2.00 27.71 -26.09
CA PRO A 37 -3.32 27.20 -26.43
C PRO A 37 -3.59 27.33 -27.92
N ASN A 38 -4.41 26.43 -28.46
CA ASN A 38 -4.91 26.48 -29.82
C ASN A 38 -6.28 25.79 -29.92
N ASP A 39 -6.96 26.01 -31.04
CA ASP A 39 -8.33 25.50 -31.27
C ASP A 39 -8.34 24.12 -31.96
N SER A 40 -7.30 23.30 -31.78
CA SER A 40 -7.20 21.99 -32.44
C SER A 40 -8.00 20.87 -31.76
N LEU A 41 -8.50 21.12 -30.55
CA LEU A 41 -9.21 20.13 -29.72
C LEU A 41 -10.72 20.39 -29.71
N PRO A 42 -11.56 19.36 -29.46
CA PRO A 42 -13.02 19.49 -29.43
C PRO A 42 -13.57 20.21 -28.18
N PHE A 43 -12.70 20.78 -27.36
CA PHE A 43 -13.00 21.52 -26.13
C PHE A 43 -12.05 22.72 -26.02
N PRO A 44 -12.43 23.80 -25.31
CA PRO A 44 -11.60 24.99 -25.19
C PRO A 44 -10.29 24.71 -24.45
N VAL A 45 -9.20 25.27 -24.95
CA VAL A 45 -7.88 25.24 -24.30
C VAL A 45 -7.50 26.65 -23.88
N TYR A 46 -7.26 26.83 -22.58
CA TYR A 46 -6.96 28.14 -21.99
C TYR A 46 -5.45 28.31 -21.74
N PRO A 47 -4.95 29.57 -21.76
CA PRO A 47 -3.55 29.85 -21.43
C PRO A 47 -3.23 29.70 -19.93
N SER A 48 -4.23 29.73 -19.07
CA SER A 48 -4.10 29.62 -17.61
C SER A 48 -5.39 29.10 -16.97
N LEU A 49 -5.28 28.66 -15.71
CA LEU A 49 -6.41 28.15 -14.93
C LEU A 49 -7.46 29.22 -14.61
N ASP A 50 -7.04 30.47 -14.40
CA ASP A 50 -7.96 31.59 -14.11
C ASP A 50 -8.91 31.91 -15.27
N ALA A 51 -8.53 31.53 -16.49
CA ALA A 51 -9.33 31.76 -17.70
C ALA A 51 -10.39 30.66 -17.94
N VAL A 52 -10.32 29.54 -17.21
CA VAL A 52 -11.25 28.41 -17.34
C VAL A 52 -12.65 28.84 -16.90
N ARG A 53 -13.64 28.65 -17.77
CA ARG A 53 -15.03 29.09 -17.54
C ARG A 53 -15.95 27.95 -17.15
N GLU A 54 -15.55 26.74 -17.53
CA GLU A 54 -16.24 25.50 -17.24
C GLU A 54 -16.11 25.15 -15.76
N ALA A 55 -17.02 24.31 -15.27
CA ALA A 55 -17.04 23.81 -13.90
C ALA A 55 -16.62 22.33 -13.91
N PRO A 56 -15.30 22.03 -13.87
CA PRO A 56 -14.84 20.65 -13.77
C PRO A 56 -15.18 20.06 -12.39
N GLN A 57 -15.26 18.74 -12.33
CA GLN A 57 -15.39 17.97 -11.10
C GLN A 57 -14.05 17.46 -10.60
N VAL A 58 -13.03 17.41 -11.45
CA VAL A 58 -11.68 16.95 -11.11
C VAL A 58 -10.65 17.54 -12.07
N VAL A 59 -9.45 17.81 -11.57
CA VAL A 59 -8.31 18.27 -12.37
C VAL A 59 -7.30 17.14 -12.56
N LEU A 60 -6.82 16.95 -13.79
CA LEU A 60 -5.72 16.03 -14.11
C LEU A 60 -4.51 16.81 -14.62
N ASP A 61 -3.38 16.63 -13.95
CA ASP A 61 -2.14 17.33 -14.24
C ASP A 61 -1.06 16.45 -14.88
N PHE A 62 -0.82 16.69 -16.16
CA PHE A 62 0.31 16.16 -16.93
C PHE A 62 1.22 17.29 -17.46
N SER A 63 1.22 18.43 -16.78
CA SER A 63 2.02 19.59 -17.15
C SER A 63 3.44 19.51 -16.56
N HIS A 64 4.10 20.66 -16.44
CA HIS A 64 5.43 20.77 -15.87
C HIS A 64 5.35 21.08 -14.37
N PHE A 65 6.30 20.59 -13.56
CA PHE A 65 6.28 20.76 -12.09
C PHE A 65 6.20 22.23 -11.63
N SER A 66 6.55 23.19 -12.48
CA SER A 66 6.42 24.63 -12.22
C SER A 66 4.96 25.13 -12.18
N ALA A 67 4.01 24.38 -12.72
CA ALA A 67 2.58 24.72 -12.70
C ALA A 67 1.87 24.24 -11.42
N LEU A 68 2.57 23.53 -10.52
CA LEU A 68 1.98 22.91 -9.34
C LEU A 68 1.19 23.91 -8.50
N SER A 69 1.79 25.04 -8.12
CA SER A 69 1.18 25.96 -7.17
C SER A 69 -0.10 26.59 -7.73
N SER A 70 -0.13 26.97 -9.02
CA SER A 70 -1.35 27.49 -9.64
C SER A 70 -2.45 26.44 -9.76
N ILE A 71 -2.09 25.17 -9.99
CA ILE A 71 -3.03 24.05 -9.98
C ILE A 71 -3.62 23.86 -8.59
N LEU A 72 -2.78 23.81 -7.56
CA LEU A 72 -3.23 23.64 -6.18
C LEU A 72 -4.11 24.81 -5.73
N ASP A 73 -3.74 26.06 -6.05
CA ASP A 73 -4.52 27.25 -5.72
C ASP A 73 -5.94 27.19 -6.34
N TYR A 74 -6.02 26.86 -7.64
CA TYR A 74 -7.29 26.70 -8.35
C TYR A 74 -8.17 25.61 -7.73
N CYS A 75 -7.56 24.47 -7.38
CA CYS A 75 -8.29 23.34 -6.78
C CYS A 75 -8.75 23.66 -5.35
N LEU A 76 -7.91 24.34 -4.56
CA LEU A 76 -8.22 24.75 -3.19
C LEU A 76 -9.34 25.79 -3.14
N GLU A 77 -9.33 26.78 -4.04
CA GLU A 77 -10.39 27.79 -4.12
C GLU A 77 -11.75 27.15 -4.42
N ARG A 78 -11.77 26.15 -5.31
CA ARG A 78 -12.99 25.50 -5.81
C ARG A 78 -13.36 24.20 -5.10
N GLN A 79 -12.56 23.77 -4.13
CA GLN A 79 -12.70 22.50 -3.41
C GLN A 79 -12.75 21.30 -4.36
N LEU A 80 -11.86 21.29 -5.37
CA LEU A 80 -11.81 20.25 -6.39
C LEU A 80 -10.76 19.19 -6.05
N PRO A 81 -11.07 17.90 -6.31
CA PRO A 81 -10.07 16.84 -6.40
C PRO A 81 -9.03 17.12 -7.50
N VAL A 82 -7.78 16.71 -7.26
CA VAL A 82 -6.70 16.83 -8.25
C VAL A 82 -5.83 15.58 -8.33
N VAL A 83 -5.51 15.16 -9.55
CA VAL A 83 -4.54 14.10 -9.86
C VAL A 83 -3.27 14.74 -10.41
N ILE A 84 -2.16 14.62 -9.68
CA ILE A 84 -0.86 15.22 -10.01
C ILE A 84 0.07 14.11 -10.50
N CYS A 85 0.40 14.15 -11.80
CA CYS A 85 1.29 13.19 -12.45
C CYS A 85 2.68 13.76 -12.77
N ALA A 86 2.87 15.07 -12.57
CA ALA A 86 4.14 15.71 -12.86
C ALA A 86 5.26 15.14 -11.97
N THR A 87 6.44 14.96 -12.56
CA THR A 87 7.63 14.45 -11.86
C THR A 87 8.61 15.59 -11.59
N GLY A 88 9.54 15.39 -10.65
CA GLY A 88 10.63 16.34 -10.39
C GLY A 88 10.29 17.42 -9.35
N HIS A 89 9.25 17.23 -8.55
CA HIS A 89 8.89 18.17 -7.49
C HIS A 89 9.96 18.28 -6.41
N THR A 90 10.25 19.52 -6.00
CA THR A 90 11.15 19.81 -4.87
C THR A 90 10.51 19.37 -3.55
N MET A 91 11.31 19.29 -2.48
CA MET A 91 10.80 19.00 -1.13
C MET A 91 9.76 20.03 -0.67
N GLU A 92 9.91 21.30 -1.06
CA GLU A 92 8.95 22.36 -0.76
C GLU A 92 7.63 22.13 -1.48
N GLN A 93 7.68 21.80 -2.76
CA GLN A 93 6.51 21.45 -3.56
C GLN A 93 5.77 20.21 -3.04
N ARG A 94 6.50 19.19 -2.57
CA ARG A 94 5.90 18.03 -1.90
C ARG A 94 5.17 18.42 -0.60
N ARG A 95 5.68 19.41 0.14
CA ARG A 95 4.98 19.95 1.31
C ARG A 95 3.76 20.79 0.94
N GLU A 96 3.74 21.44 -0.23
CA GLU A 96 2.54 22.10 -0.76
C GLU A 96 1.45 21.07 -1.07
N ILE A 97 1.81 19.97 -1.73
CA ILE A 97 0.91 18.84 -2.01
C ILE A 97 0.31 18.30 -0.71
N GLN A 98 1.14 18.04 0.30
CA GLN A 98 0.68 17.55 1.61
C GLN A 98 -0.30 18.50 2.30
N ARG A 99 0.00 19.81 2.27
CA ARG A 99 -0.89 20.83 2.86
C ARG A 99 -2.21 20.96 2.11
N ALA A 100 -2.20 20.82 0.79
CA ALA A 100 -3.42 20.83 -0.01
C ALA A 100 -4.30 19.61 0.32
N ALA A 101 -3.68 18.44 0.51
CA ALA A 101 -4.35 17.19 0.86
C ALA A 101 -5.13 17.25 2.19
N GLU A 102 -4.78 18.16 3.11
CA GLU A 102 -5.56 18.38 4.34
C GLU A 102 -6.95 18.98 4.07
N ARG A 103 -7.16 19.58 2.89
CA ARG A 103 -8.36 20.34 2.55
C ARG A 103 -9.11 19.81 1.33
N ILE A 104 -8.40 19.19 0.38
CA ILE A 104 -8.98 18.63 -0.85
C ILE A 104 -8.43 17.23 -1.10
N PRO A 105 -9.12 16.39 -1.88
CA PRO A 105 -8.56 15.12 -2.31
C PRO A 105 -7.40 15.38 -3.28
N VAL A 106 -6.22 14.84 -3.00
CA VAL A 106 -5.04 14.96 -3.86
C VAL A 106 -4.50 13.58 -4.16
N PHE A 107 -4.45 13.20 -5.44
CA PHE A 107 -3.83 11.97 -5.88
C PHE A 107 -2.47 12.31 -6.46
N PHE A 108 -1.40 11.83 -5.85
CA PHE A 108 -0.05 12.10 -6.29
C PHE A 108 0.67 10.79 -6.61
N SER A 109 1.16 10.68 -7.84
CA SER A 109 2.06 9.58 -8.20
C SER A 109 3.05 10.02 -9.28
N ALA A 110 4.33 9.74 -9.03
CA ALA A 110 5.39 9.94 -10.00
C ALA A 110 5.34 8.91 -11.14
N ASN A 111 4.55 7.82 -10.99
CA ASN A 111 4.36 6.81 -12.03
C ASN A 111 2.94 6.23 -12.01
N MET A 112 2.17 6.53 -13.05
CA MET A 112 0.79 6.05 -13.19
C MET A 112 0.68 4.62 -13.75
N SER A 113 1.77 3.91 -14.04
CA SER A 113 1.68 2.53 -14.53
C SER A 113 1.34 1.57 -13.39
N LEU A 114 0.23 0.84 -13.53
CA LEU A 114 -0.13 -0.24 -12.61
C LEU A 114 1.00 -1.30 -12.57
N GLY A 115 1.51 -1.73 -13.72
CA GLY A 115 2.57 -2.73 -13.78
C GLY A 115 3.86 -2.31 -13.07
N VAL A 116 4.22 -1.03 -13.11
CA VAL A 116 5.40 -0.52 -12.40
C VAL A 116 5.18 -0.54 -10.88
N ASN A 117 4.01 -0.11 -10.41
CA ASN A 117 3.71 -0.12 -8.98
C ASN A 117 3.55 -1.56 -8.43
N LEU A 118 3.08 -2.51 -9.24
CA LEU A 118 3.11 -3.94 -8.91
C LEU A 118 4.55 -4.43 -8.71
N ILE A 119 5.45 -4.15 -9.66
CA ILE A 119 6.86 -4.56 -9.51
C ILE A 119 7.50 -3.88 -8.30
N LYS A 120 7.18 -2.62 -8.01
CA LYS A 120 7.62 -1.95 -6.78
C LYS A 120 7.25 -2.78 -5.55
N HIS A 121 5.98 -3.14 -5.39
CA HIS A 121 5.49 -3.93 -4.25
C HIS A 121 6.15 -5.32 -4.17
N LEU A 122 6.16 -6.07 -5.28
CA LEU A 122 6.79 -7.40 -5.32
C LEU A 122 8.30 -7.35 -5.02
N SER A 123 8.99 -6.29 -5.45
CA SER A 123 10.41 -6.11 -5.15
C SER A 123 10.66 -5.83 -3.67
N GLN A 124 9.75 -5.11 -3.00
CA GLN A 124 9.81 -4.87 -1.56
C GLN A 124 9.65 -6.18 -0.78
N GLU A 125 8.63 -6.96 -1.12
CA GLU A 125 8.36 -8.25 -0.48
C GLU A 125 9.53 -9.21 -0.71
N ALA A 126 9.99 -9.36 -1.95
CA ALA A 126 11.15 -10.20 -2.27
C ALA A 126 12.41 -9.76 -1.52
N ALA A 127 12.69 -8.45 -1.45
CA ALA A 127 13.85 -7.94 -0.71
C ALA A 127 13.76 -8.26 0.79
N SER A 128 12.58 -8.14 1.40
CA SER A 128 12.37 -8.43 2.82
C SER A 128 12.60 -9.90 3.18
N LEU A 129 12.31 -10.82 2.24
CA LEU A 129 12.44 -12.27 2.42
C LEU A 129 13.82 -12.82 2.08
N LEU A 130 14.50 -12.23 1.08
CA LEU A 130 15.74 -12.75 0.52
C LEU A 130 17.00 -12.11 1.13
N GLU A 131 16.88 -10.96 1.78
CA GLU A 131 18.00 -10.36 2.51
C GLU A 131 18.34 -11.11 3.81
N PRO A 132 19.63 -11.17 4.21
CA PRO A 132 20.82 -10.62 3.54
C PRO A 132 21.51 -11.63 2.59
N ALA A 133 20.87 -12.75 2.28
CA ALA A 133 21.48 -13.82 1.50
C ALA A 133 21.72 -13.39 0.04
N TYR A 134 20.80 -12.61 -0.52
CA TYR A 134 20.82 -12.24 -1.94
C TYR A 134 21.48 -10.88 -2.20
N ASP A 135 22.13 -10.76 -3.35
CA ASP A 135 22.62 -9.50 -3.87
C ASP A 135 21.55 -8.85 -4.77
N ILE A 136 21.15 -7.61 -4.47
CA ILE A 136 20.10 -6.89 -5.22
C ILE A 136 20.72 -5.94 -6.25
N GLU A 137 20.26 -6.02 -7.50
CA GLU A 137 20.64 -5.12 -8.59
C GLU A 137 19.40 -4.68 -9.37
N ILE A 138 19.42 -3.44 -9.89
CA ILE A 138 18.36 -2.89 -10.75
C ILE A 138 18.95 -2.64 -12.12
N LEU A 139 18.27 -3.11 -13.16
CA LEU A 139 18.60 -2.84 -14.55
C LEU A 139 17.45 -2.06 -15.20
N GLU A 140 17.75 -0.94 -15.84
CA GLU A 140 16.78 -0.20 -16.64
C GLU A 140 17.26 0.00 -18.07
N LYS A 141 16.31 -0.02 -19.02
CA LYS A 141 16.57 0.20 -20.45
C LYS A 141 15.60 1.24 -21.00
N HIS A 142 16.12 2.24 -21.71
CA HIS A 142 15.32 3.27 -22.37
C HIS A 142 15.91 3.66 -23.74
N HIS A 143 15.13 4.41 -24.51
CA HIS A 143 15.52 4.95 -25.80
C HIS A 143 16.77 5.84 -25.72
N ASN A 144 17.46 5.98 -26.86
CA ASN A 144 18.72 6.75 -26.96
C ASN A 144 18.59 8.25 -26.66
N ARG A 145 17.38 8.82 -26.68
CA ARG A 145 17.12 10.25 -26.37
C ARG A 145 16.91 10.56 -24.88
N LYS A 146 16.91 9.55 -24.00
CA LYS A 146 16.63 9.78 -22.58
C LYS A 146 17.88 10.34 -21.90
N ILE A 147 17.74 11.52 -21.30
CA ILE A 147 18.87 12.31 -20.77
C ILE A 147 19.23 11.86 -19.35
N ASP A 148 18.23 11.66 -18.50
CA ASP A 148 18.40 11.23 -17.12
C ASP A 148 18.83 9.77 -17.04
N ALA A 149 19.78 9.45 -16.15
CA ALA A 149 20.22 8.11 -15.81
C ALA A 149 20.70 8.08 -14.34
N PRO A 150 20.19 7.17 -13.50
CA PRO A 150 19.10 6.23 -13.78
C PRO A 150 17.74 6.92 -13.95
N SER A 151 16.78 6.24 -14.57
CA SER A 151 15.42 6.74 -14.71
C SER A 151 14.72 6.97 -13.36
N GLY A 152 13.76 7.89 -13.31
CA GLY A 152 12.94 8.12 -12.11
C GLY A 152 12.28 6.85 -11.56
N THR A 153 11.79 5.95 -12.42
CA THR A 153 11.25 4.65 -12.00
C THR A 153 12.30 3.75 -11.33
N ALA A 154 13.54 3.75 -11.82
CA ALA A 154 14.61 2.94 -11.21
C ALA A 154 14.99 3.46 -9.82
N ASN A 155 15.02 4.79 -9.63
CA ASN A 155 15.20 5.39 -8.31
C ASN A 155 14.04 5.04 -7.38
N MET A 156 12.80 5.12 -7.86
CA MET A 156 11.61 4.74 -7.10
C MET A 156 11.68 3.27 -6.63
N LEU A 157 12.11 2.35 -7.50
CA LEU A 157 12.31 0.94 -7.12
C LEU A 157 13.42 0.78 -6.08
N ALA A 158 14.54 1.49 -6.24
CA ALA A 158 15.65 1.45 -5.30
C ALA A 158 15.28 1.98 -3.90
N GLU A 159 14.55 3.09 -3.85
CA GLU A 159 14.03 3.69 -2.63
C GLU A 159 13.05 2.73 -1.93
N ALA A 160 12.08 2.18 -2.68
CA ALA A 160 11.11 1.22 -2.15
C ALA A 160 11.78 -0.02 -1.56
N ILE A 161 12.76 -0.61 -2.26
CA ILE A 161 13.55 -1.74 -1.74
C ILE A 161 14.27 -1.35 -0.44
N ASN A 162 14.85 -0.16 -0.38
CA ASN A 162 15.55 0.31 0.82
C ASN A 162 14.63 0.50 2.04
N GLU A 163 13.36 0.85 1.82
CA GLU A 163 12.34 0.94 2.87
C GLU A 163 11.95 -0.44 3.43
N ALA A 164 12.09 -1.50 2.64
CA ALA A 164 11.66 -2.86 3.00
C ALA A 164 12.75 -3.72 3.65
N VAL A 165 14.01 -3.28 3.66
CA VAL A 165 15.14 -4.04 4.21
C VAL A 165 15.58 -3.54 5.58
N ALA A 166 16.05 -4.45 6.43
CA ALA A 166 16.45 -4.11 7.79
C ALA A 166 17.65 -3.15 7.86
N GLN A 167 18.53 -3.16 6.86
CA GLN A 167 19.67 -2.26 6.76
C GLN A 167 19.64 -1.54 5.40
N PRO A 168 19.50 -0.20 5.39
CA PRO A 168 19.51 0.58 4.16
C PRO A 168 20.79 0.35 3.34
N LYS A 169 20.61 0.14 2.04
CA LYS A 169 21.71 -0.09 1.09
C LYS A 169 22.19 1.21 0.45
N SER A 170 23.45 1.22 0.07
CA SER A 170 24.09 2.31 -0.68
C SER A 170 23.88 2.11 -2.18
N PHE A 171 23.36 3.13 -2.86
CA PHE A 171 23.17 3.08 -4.30
C PHE A 171 24.51 3.16 -5.04
N VAL A 172 24.78 2.18 -5.91
CA VAL A 172 26.01 2.07 -6.70
C VAL A 172 25.66 2.12 -8.20
N TYR A 173 25.99 3.22 -8.86
CA TYR A 173 25.62 3.48 -10.26
C TYR A 173 26.64 2.97 -11.30
N GLU A 174 27.84 2.62 -10.85
CA GLU A 174 28.90 2.11 -11.72
C GLU A 174 29.86 1.23 -10.92
N ARG A 175 30.43 0.23 -11.60
CA ARG A 175 31.50 -0.63 -11.04
C ARG A 175 32.83 -0.50 -11.78
N HIS A 176 32.88 0.21 -12.92
CA HIS A 176 34.12 0.36 -13.69
C HIS A 176 35.22 1.09 -12.89
N SER A 177 34.83 2.15 -12.19
CA SER A 177 35.73 3.00 -11.41
C SER A 177 36.17 2.38 -10.07
N LYS A 178 35.54 1.27 -9.63
CA LYS A 178 35.82 0.61 -8.34
C LYS A 178 36.31 -0.83 -8.55
N ARG A 179 37.56 -1.12 -8.17
CA ARG A 179 38.14 -2.46 -8.22
C ARG A 179 38.11 -3.14 -6.85
N GLU A 180 36.91 -3.40 -6.35
CA GLU A 180 36.69 -4.14 -5.10
C GLU A 180 35.56 -5.16 -5.27
N PRO A 181 35.55 -6.26 -4.50
CA PRO A 181 34.38 -7.13 -4.41
C PRO A 181 33.12 -6.35 -4.00
N ARG A 182 31.96 -6.80 -4.47
CA ARG A 182 30.66 -6.23 -4.09
C ARG A 182 30.47 -6.30 -2.57
N LYS A 183 29.95 -5.23 -1.98
CA LYS A 183 29.57 -5.21 -0.56
C LYS A 183 28.12 -5.67 -0.44
N LYS A 184 27.78 -6.38 0.63
CA LYS A 184 26.39 -6.80 0.91
C LYS A 184 25.45 -5.61 1.10
N THR A 185 25.99 -4.45 1.48
CA THR A 185 25.27 -3.17 1.60
C THR A 185 25.14 -2.40 0.29
N ASP A 186 25.66 -2.91 -0.84
CA ASP A 186 25.44 -2.28 -2.14
C ASP A 186 24.04 -2.60 -2.67
N LEU A 187 23.42 -1.63 -3.36
CA LEU A 187 22.32 -1.84 -4.28
C LEU A 187 22.75 -1.23 -5.62
N GLY A 188 23.06 -2.08 -6.60
CA GLY A 188 23.57 -1.61 -7.89
C GLY A 188 22.46 -1.18 -8.83
N ILE A 189 22.67 -0.10 -9.59
CA ILE A 189 21.69 0.45 -10.53
C ILE A 189 22.36 0.67 -11.89
N HIS A 190 21.89 -0.04 -12.92
CA HIS A 190 22.48 -0.07 -14.25
C HIS A 190 21.52 0.52 -15.28
N SER A 191 22.02 1.39 -16.14
CA SER A 191 21.21 2.10 -17.13
C SER A 191 21.67 1.83 -18.56
N ILE A 192 20.77 1.33 -19.40
CA ILE A 192 21.00 1.08 -20.82
C ILE A 192 20.23 2.11 -21.66
N ARG A 193 20.90 2.70 -22.66
CA ARG A 193 20.30 3.64 -23.62
C ARG A 193 20.45 3.09 -25.02
N GLY A 194 19.33 2.83 -25.71
CA GLY A 194 19.38 2.24 -27.05
C GLY A 194 18.04 2.26 -27.77
N GLY A 195 18.09 2.49 -29.09
CA GLY A 195 16.93 2.42 -29.98
C GLY A 195 15.75 3.28 -29.52
N THR A 196 14.55 2.69 -29.59
CA THR A 196 13.25 3.32 -29.30
C THR A 196 12.54 2.72 -28.08
N THR A 197 13.26 1.99 -27.22
CA THR A 197 12.70 1.36 -26.03
C THR A 197 11.97 2.39 -25.15
N VAL A 198 10.69 2.16 -24.87
CA VAL A 198 9.89 3.10 -24.08
C VAL A 198 10.36 3.10 -22.63
N GLY A 199 10.55 1.91 -22.06
CA GLY A 199 11.09 1.69 -20.72
C GLY A 199 11.00 0.22 -20.34
N GLU A 200 12.08 -0.33 -19.83
CA GLU A 200 12.13 -1.67 -19.23
C GLU A 200 12.88 -1.58 -17.91
N HIS A 201 12.38 -2.26 -16.88
CA HIS A 201 12.91 -2.24 -15.53
C HIS A 201 12.92 -3.65 -14.97
N SER A 202 14.11 -4.15 -14.60
CA SER A 202 14.29 -5.42 -13.90
C SER A 202 14.87 -5.17 -12.51
N VAL A 203 14.33 -5.84 -11.51
CA VAL A 203 14.97 -6.03 -10.20
C VAL A 203 15.46 -7.47 -10.13
N LEU A 204 16.76 -7.63 -9.92
CA LEU A 204 17.44 -8.93 -9.90
C LEU A 204 17.93 -9.23 -8.49
N PHE A 205 17.61 -10.42 -8.01
CA PHE A 205 18.06 -10.97 -6.75
C PHE A 205 18.98 -12.15 -7.04
N TYR A 206 20.28 -11.99 -6.81
CA TYR A 206 21.28 -13.02 -7.03
C TYR A 206 21.58 -13.78 -5.74
N GLY A 207 21.19 -15.06 -5.70
CA GLY A 207 21.50 -15.99 -4.62
C GLY A 207 22.70 -16.88 -4.92
N GLU A 208 22.97 -17.84 -4.04
CA GLU A 208 23.90 -18.93 -4.31
C GLU A 208 23.21 -19.91 -5.27
N ASP A 209 23.74 -20.05 -6.49
CA ASP A 209 23.24 -20.94 -7.55
C ASP A 209 21.82 -20.66 -8.10
N GLU A 210 21.19 -19.55 -7.74
CA GLU A 210 19.89 -19.13 -8.29
C GLU A 210 19.77 -17.62 -8.48
N VAL A 211 18.87 -17.21 -9.39
CA VAL A 211 18.55 -15.81 -9.65
C VAL A 211 17.05 -15.65 -9.80
N VAL A 212 16.47 -14.71 -9.06
CA VAL A 212 15.08 -14.28 -9.21
C VAL A 212 15.08 -12.92 -9.90
N GLU A 213 14.31 -12.79 -10.98
CA GLU A 213 14.19 -11.55 -11.74
C GLU A 213 12.72 -11.12 -11.84
N LEU A 214 12.45 -9.85 -11.49
CA LEU A 214 11.15 -9.21 -11.65
C LEU A 214 11.27 -8.12 -12.72
N THR A 215 10.67 -8.35 -13.90
CA THR A 215 10.80 -7.46 -15.06
C THR A 215 9.48 -6.85 -15.50
N HIS A 216 9.47 -5.53 -15.69
CA HIS A 216 8.36 -4.79 -16.30
C HIS A 216 8.82 -4.18 -17.63
N ILE A 217 8.04 -4.42 -18.68
CA ILE A 217 8.29 -3.90 -20.03
C ILE A 217 7.14 -2.98 -20.44
N ALA A 218 7.43 -1.69 -20.63
CA ALA A 218 6.48 -0.75 -21.21
C ALA A 218 6.54 -0.84 -22.74
N ASN A 219 5.50 -1.37 -23.37
CA ASN A 219 5.38 -1.37 -24.84
C ASN A 219 4.87 -0.04 -25.41
N SER A 220 4.24 0.78 -24.57
CA SER A 220 3.69 2.08 -24.96
C SER A 220 3.50 2.96 -23.73
N ARG A 221 3.58 4.28 -23.92
CA ARG A 221 3.26 5.27 -22.88
C ARG A 221 1.76 5.34 -22.56
N ARG A 222 0.90 4.65 -23.32
CA ARG A 222 -0.55 4.53 -23.02
C ARG A 222 -0.81 3.96 -21.62
N ILE A 223 0.09 3.14 -21.07
CA ILE A 223 -0.05 2.56 -19.73
C ILE A 223 -0.20 3.63 -18.63
N PHE A 224 0.45 4.79 -18.80
CA PHE A 224 0.35 5.89 -17.85
C PHE A 224 -1.00 6.61 -17.94
N ALA A 225 -1.55 6.71 -19.16
CA ALA A 225 -2.89 7.28 -19.38
C ALA A 225 -3.97 6.38 -18.78
N THR A 226 -3.85 5.05 -18.91
CA THR A 226 -4.78 4.11 -18.28
C THR A 226 -4.79 4.27 -16.76
N GLY A 227 -3.62 4.36 -16.11
CA GLY A 227 -3.60 4.58 -14.66
C GLY A 227 -4.13 5.94 -14.23
N ALA A 228 -3.89 7.00 -15.01
CA ALA A 228 -4.50 8.31 -14.75
C ALA A 228 -6.03 8.28 -14.86
N VAL A 229 -6.59 7.53 -15.82
CA VAL A 229 -8.04 7.30 -15.93
C VAL A 229 -8.58 6.58 -14.70
N SER A 230 -7.88 5.57 -14.19
CA SER A 230 -8.25 4.90 -12.94
C SER A 230 -8.15 5.83 -11.73
N ALA A 231 -7.09 6.64 -11.63
CA ALA A 231 -6.92 7.62 -10.56
C ALA A 231 -8.01 8.70 -10.57
N LEU A 232 -8.44 9.15 -11.76
CA LEU A 232 -9.56 10.08 -11.91
C LEU A 232 -10.87 9.54 -11.35
N ARG A 233 -11.19 8.28 -11.67
CA ARG A 233 -12.38 7.59 -11.13
C ARG A 233 -12.29 7.45 -9.62
N TYR A 234 -11.14 6.98 -9.15
CA TYR A 234 -10.85 6.78 -7.74
C TYR A 234 -11.07 8.05 -6.94
N ILE A 235 -10.44 9.16 -7.35
CA ILE A 235 -10.41 10.38 -6.53
C ILE A 235 -11.72 11.18 -6.57
N ALA A 236 -12.53 11.02 -7.61
CA ALA A 236 -13.77 11.80 -7.78
C ALA A 236 -14.78 11.59 -6.65
N GLU A 237 -14.68 10.48 -5.91
CA GLU A 237 -15.59 10.13 -4.81
C GLU A 237 -14.92 10.22 -3.42
N LYS A 238 -13.68 10.71 -3.33
CA LYS A 238 -12.92 10.75 -2.08
C LYS A 238 -13.05 12.07 -1.34
N GLY A 239 -12.86 12.02 -0.02
CA GLY A 239 -12.72 13.20 0.83
C GLY A 239 -11.29 13.75 0.82
N PRO A 240 -11.02 14.84 1.56
CA PRO A 240 -9.67 15.37 1.74
C PRO A 240 -8.69 14.29 2.20
N GLY A 241 -7.55 14.19 1.52
CA GLY A 241 -6.52 13.20 1.80
C GLY A 241 -5.48 13.15 0.69
N LEU A 242 -4.31 12.61 1.02
CA LEU A 242 -3.27 12.31 0.04
C LEU A 242 -3.39 10.86 -0.39
N TYR A 243 -3.65 10.64 -1.67
CA TYR A 243 -3.85 9.34 -2.29
C TYR A 243 -2.73 9.07 -3.30
N SER A 244 -2.48 7.79 -3.57
CA SER A 244 -1.44 7.31 -4.49
C SER A 244 -1.92 6.06 -5.24
N MET A 245 -1.06 5.52 -6.10
CA MET A 245 -1.33 4.24 -6.78
C MET A 245 -1.45 3.08 -5.78
N ASP A 246 -0.80 3.16 -4.62
CA ASP A 246 -0.92 2.15 -3.57
C ASP A 246 -2.35 2.15 -3.01
N ASN A 247 -2.95 3.34 -2.79
CA ASN A 247 -4.36 3.46 -2.39
C ASN A 247 -5.34 2.96 -3.46
N LEU A 248 -5.01 3.16 -4.74
CA LEU A 248 -5.80 2.67 -5.86
C LEU A 248 -5.83 1.13 -5.91
N PHE A 249 -4.69 0.48 -5.71
CA PHE A 249 -4.63 -0.99 -5.64
C PHE A 249 -5.33 -1.55 -4.41
N ALA A 250 -5.12 -0.89 -3.28
CA ALA A 250 -5.74 -1.21 -2.01
C ALA A 250 -7.27 -1.21 -2.10
N GLU A 251 -7.88 -0.22 -2.76
CA GLU A 251 -9.33 -0.18 -2.88
C GLU A 251 -9.89 -1.40 -3.63
N ASP A 252 -9.18 -1.96 -4.59
CA ASP A 252 -9.59 -3.20 -5.26
C ASP A 252 -9.27 -4.48 -4.47
N GLN A 253 -8.54 -4.36 -3.36
CA GLN A 253 -7.98 -5.46 -2.55
C GLN A 253 -8.15 -5.26 -1.04
N ALA A 254 -9.22 -4.56 -0.61
CA ALA A 254 -9.46 -4.26 0.80
C ALA A 254 -9.45 -5.51 1.69
N VAL A 255 -9.96 -6.63 1.16
CA VAL A 255 -9.82 -7.97 1.72
C VAL A 255 -9.44 -8.89 0.58
N THR A 256 -8.31 -9.58 0.68
CA THR A 256 -7.83 -10.54 -0.32
C THR A 256 -7.94 -11.98 0.17
N ASP A 257 -8.01 -12.19 1.49
CA ASP A 257 -7.98 -13.52 2.08
C ASP A 257 -8.81 -13.54 3.38
N ILE A 258 -9.68 -14.55 3.50
CA ILE A 258 -10.40 -14.87 4.73
C ILE A 258 -10.13 -16.34 5.01
N ARG A 259 -9.51 -16.64 6.15
CA ARG A 259 -9.19 -18.00 6.58
C ARG A 259 -9.67 -18.25 7.99
N SER A 260 -10.03 -19.49 8.27
CA SER A 260 -10.24 -19.95 9.63
C SER A 260 -9.17 -20.94 10.07
N LEU A 261 -8.92 -20.95 11.36
CA LEU A 261 -8.22 -21.99 12.08
C LEU A 261 -9.13 -22.42 13.23
N SER A 262 -9.66 -23.62 13.14
CA SER A 262 -10.54 -24.21 14.17
C SER A 262 -9.73 -24.65 15.40
N HIS A 263 -10.45 -25.08 16.45
CA HIS A 263 -9.86 -25.71 17.64
C HIS A 263 -8.81 -24.84 18.33
N GLN A 264 -9.17 -23.60 18.66
CA GLN A 264 -8.30 -22.71 19.40
C GLN A 264 -8.76 -22.59 20.86
N THR A 265 -7.80 -22.55 21.78
CA THR A 265 -8.00 -22.16 23.16
C THR A 265 -7.52 -20.73 23.35
N LEU A 266 -8.38 -19.88 23.90
CA LEU A 266 -8.05 -18.55 24.36
C LEU A 266 -7.69 -18.58 25.85
N PHE A 267 -6.52 -18.05 26.17
CA PHE A 267 -6.03 -17.84 27.53
C PHE A 267 -6.22 -16.37 27.86
N ASN A 268 -6.98 -16.08 28.92
CA ASN A 268 -7.16 -14.74 29.44
C ASN A 268 -6.47 -14.64 30.80
N LEU A 269 -5.37 -13.90 30.85
CA LEU A 269 -4.56 -13.69 32.04
C LEU A 269 -4.88 -12.31 32.61
N ALA A 270 -5.31 -12.25 33.87
CA ALA A 270 -5.70 -11.00 34.52
C ALA A 270 -4.99 -10.81 35.85
N GLY A 271 -4.45 -9.61 36.06
CA GLY A 271 -3.79 -9.21 37.31
C GLY A 271 -2.76 -8.11 37.07
N LYS A 272 -1.86 -7.91 38.05
CA LYS A 272 -0.78 -6.92 37.90
C LYS A 272 0.40 -7.55 37.15
N LEU A 273 0.36 -7.48 35.83
CA LEU A 273 1.40 -8.07 34.98
C LEU A 273 2.68 -7.22 35.02
N SER A 274 3.70 -7.68 35.74
CA SER A 274 5.02 -7.05 35.72
C SER A 274 5.76 -7.35 34.42
N PRO A 275 6.76 -6.54 34.02
CA PRO A 275 7.61 -6.85 32.88
C PRO A 275 8.27 -8.24 32.96
N ASP A 276 8.68 -8.66 34.16
CA ASP A 276 9.27 -9.98 34.40
C ASP A 276 8.25 -11.10 34.17
N ALA A 277 7.03 -10.96 34.69
CA ALA A 277 5.96 -11.94 34.49
C ALA A 277 5.62 -12.08 32.99
N PHE A 278 5.55 -10.96 32.27
CA PHE A 278 5.33 -10.95 30.84
C PHE A 278 6.39 -11.77 30.11
N LEU A 279 7.67 -11.51 30.39
CA LEU A 279 8.78 -12.23 29.76
C LEU A 279 8.79 -13.72 30.13
N GLU A 280 8.59 -14.06 31.41
CA GLU A 280 8.58 -15.46 31.88
C GLU A 280 7.47 -16.28 31.20
N ILE A 281 6.28 -15.71 31.01
CA ILE A 281 5.17 -16.40 30.33
C ILE A 281 5.54 -16.74 28.89
N PHE A 282 6.03 -15.79 28.10
CA PHE A 282 6.40 -16.04 26.70
C PHE A 282 7.61 -16.97 26.59
N ALA A 283 8.58 -16.87 27.50
CA ALA A 283 9.72 -17.77 27.54
C ALA A 283 9.30 -19.22 27.83
N ALA A 284 8.37 -19.43 28.77
CA ALA A 284 7.87 -20.77 29.11
C ALA A 284 7.14 -21.42 27.94
N VAL A 285 6.28 -20.68 27.23
CA VAL A 285 5.59 -21.22 26.05
C VAL A 285 6.55 -21.48 24.89
N ALA A 286 7.53 -20.60 24.67
CA ALA A 286 8.54 -20.76 23.63
C ALA A 286 9.46 -21.98 23.87
N GLN A 287 9.75 -22.33 25.12
CA GLN A 287 10.53 -23.53 25.48
C GLN A 287 9.86 -24.83 25.03
N GLU A 288 8.53 -24.84 24.97
CA GLU A 288 7.73 -25.97 24.47
C GLU A 288 7.61 -25.99 22.94
N GLY A 289 8.19 -25.01 22.23
CA GLY A 289 8.11 -24.90 20.77
C GLY A 289 6.72 -24.54 20.25
N ILE A 290 5.85 -24.01 21.11
CA ILE A 290 4.45 -23.73 20.78
C ILE A 290 4.33 -22.29 20.27
N PRO A 291 3.89 -22.09 19.01
CA PRO A 291 3.59 -20.74 18.52
C PRO A 291 2.33 -20.22 19.21
N VAL A 292 2.43 -19.01 19.76
CA VAL A 292 1.30 -18.24 20.28
C VAL A 292 0.76 -17.29 19.20
N ASP A 293 -0.55 -17.14 19.13
CA ASP A 293 -1.22 -16.24 18.19
C ASP A 293 -2.24 -15.35 18.93
N VAL A 294 -2.67 -14.25 18.31
CA VAL A 294 -3.59 -13.25 18.91
C VAL A 294 -3.10 -12.79 20.29
N ILE A 295 -2.12 -11.90 20.31
CA ILE A 295 -1.62 -11.31 21.55
C ILE A 295 -2.28 -9.95 21.75
N THR A 296 -3.19 -9.84 22.72
CA THR A 296 -3.74 -8.54 23.13
C THR A 296 -3.32 -8.23 24.54
N TYR A 297 -2.63 -7.11 24.72
CA TYR A 297 -2.28 -6.56 26.02
C TYR A 297 -3.05 -5.26 26.24
N SER A 298 -3.82 -5.19 27.31
CA SER A 298 -4.47 -3.96 27.74
C SER A 298 -4.12 -3.64 29.18
N PHE A 299 -3.90 -2.36 29.46
CA PHE A 299 -3.55 -1.86 30.78
C PHE A 299 -4.61 -0.87 31.27
N SER A 300 -5.24 -1.18 32.40
CA SER A 300 -6.29 -0.35 33.01
C SER A 300 -5.83 0.33 34.30
N GLY A 301 -4.57 0.80 34.36
CA GLY A 301 -4.00 1.49 35.53
C GLY A 301 -3.71 0.60 36.73
N VAL A 302 -4.53 -0.43 36.96
CA VAL A 302 -4.48 -1.33 38.13
C VAL A 302 -4.44 -2.80 37.71
N ILE A 303 -5.18 -3.16 36.65
CA ILE A 303 -5.26 -4.53 36.12
C ILE A 303 -4.77 -4.52 34.68
N SER A 304 -3.86 -5.43 34.39
CA SER A 304 -3.46 -5.78 33.03
C SER A 304 -4.22 -7.02 32.59
N HIS A 305 -4.71 -7.01 31.35
CA HIS A 305 -5.20 -8.22 30.69
C HIS A 305 -4.23 -8.59 29.57
N LEU A 306 -3.75 -9.83 29.62
CA LEU A 306 -2.99 -10.44 28.54
C LEU A 306 -3.80 -11.61 28.00
N THR A 307 -4.16 -11.52 26.73
CA THR A 307 -4.86 -12.59 26.04
C THR A 307 -3.93 -13.19 24.99
N LEU A 308 -3.88 -14.52 24.95
CA LEU A 308 -3.14 -15.29 23.94
C LEU A 308 -3.98 -16.48 23.48
N SER A 309 -3.82 -16.89 22.23
CA SER A 309 -4.47 -18.07 21.67
C SER A 309 -3.45 -19.10 21.23
N VAL A 310 -3.80 -20.38 21.39
CA VAL A 310 -3.03 -21.53 20.92
C VAL A 310 -3.98 -22.58 20.38
N ASP A 311 -3.45 -23.53 19.60
CA ASP A 311 -4.19 -24.72 19.22
C ASP A 311 -4.63 -25.52 20.48
N ASN A 312 -5.85 -26.05 20.47
CA ASN A 312 -6.42 -26.86 21.55
C ASN A 312 -5.47 -28.00 21.97
N ALA A 313 -4.75 -28.61 21.03
CA ALA A 313 -3.79 -29.68 21.29
C ALA A 313 -2.68 -29.26 22.26
N HIS A 314 -2.33 -27.97 22.28
CA HIS A 314 -1.30 -27.40 23.13
C HIS A 314 -1.83 -26.84 24.46
N SER A 315 -3.16 -26.76 24.63
CA SER A 315 -3.79 -26.09 25.79
C SER A 315 -3.32 -26.62 27.14
N ALA A 316 -3.21 -27.95 27.28
CA ALA A 316 -2.78 -28.57 28.53
C ALA A 316 -1.29 -28.31 28.83
N VAL A 317 -0.45 -28.35 27.81
CA VAL A 317 1.00 -28.10 27.92
C VAL A 317 1.26 -26.65 28.32
N VAL A 318 0.62 -25.70 27.63
CA VAL A 318 0.73 -24.26 27.95
C VAL A 318 0.24 -23.97 29.38
N THR A 319 -0.90 -24.54 29.77
CA THR A 319 -1.45 -24.40 31.13
C THR A 319 -0.43 -24.86 32.18
N ALA A 320 0.17 -26.03 32.00
CA ALA A 320 1.18 -26.56 32.91
C ALA A 320 2.45 -25.69 32.96
N ALA A 321 2.89 -25.16 31.81
CA ALA A 321 4.08 -24.33 31.71
C ALA A 321 3.92 -22.98 32.42
N ILE A 322 2.75 -22.32 32.29
CA ILE A 322 2.57 -20.96 32.80
C ILE A 322 2.00 -20.90 34.22
N SER A 323 1.25 -21.91 34.69
CA SER A 323 0.60 -21.89 36.02
C SER A 323 1.55 -21.53 37.18
N PRO A 324 2.78 -22.09 37.28
CA PRO A 324 3.71 -21.74 38.36
C PRO A 324 4.18 -20.28 38.32
N ILE A 325 4.19 -19.66 37.13
CA ILE A 325 4.54 -18.25 36.94
C ILE A 325 3.36 -17.38 37.39
N LEU A 326 2.14 -17.75 36.99
CA LEU A 326 0.93 -17.04 37.39
C LEU A 326 0.77 -16.99 38.92
N ASP A 327 0.96 -18.11 39.60
CA ASP A 327 0.90 -18.20 41.08
C ASP A 327 1.92 -17.27 41.75
N ARG A 328 3.15 -17.25 41.24
CA ARG A 328 4.24 -16.42 41.77
C ARG A 328 3.96 -14.92 41.64
N HIS A 329 3.31 -14.53 40.54
CA HIS A 329 3.02 -13.14 40.22
C HIS A 329 1.60 -12.70 40.63
N GLY A 330 0.80 -13.59 41.23
CA GLY A 330 -0.57 -13.28 41.64
C GLY A 330 -1.50 -12.98 40.46
N LEU A 331 -1.32 -13.70 39.36
CA LEU A 331 -2.13 -13.60 38.15
C LEU A 331 -3.21 -14.69 38.15
N SER A 332 -4.38 -14.34 37.64
CA SER A 332 -5.45 -15.29 37.37
C SER A 332 -5.47 -15.68 35.90
N MET A 333 -5.96 -16.89 35.61
CA MET A 333 -6.12 -17.41 34.26
C MET A 333 -7.53 -17.95 34.08
N ASP A 334 -8.15 -17.55 32.98
CA ASP A 334 -9.41 -18.09 32.47
C ASP A 334 -9.19 -18.65 31.06
N LEU A 335 -9.85 -19.77 30.76
CA LEU A 335 -9.65 -20.53 29.53
C LEU A 335 -10.98 -20.65 28.78
N MET A 336 -10.94 -20.35 27.49
CA MET A 336 -12.08 -20.58 26.59
C MET A 336 -11.64 -21.43 25.41
N ALA A 337 -12.07 -22.68 25.39
CA ALA A 337 -11.76 -23.65 24.34
C ALA A 337 -12.84 -23.65 23.24
N ASP A 338 -12.57 -24.45 22.19
CA ASP A 338 -13.48 -24.68 21.07
C ASP A 338 -13.86 -23.40 20.34
N LEU A 339 -12.88 -22.53 20.16
CA LEU A 339 -12.99 -21.33 19.36
C LEU A 339 -12.46 -21.57 17.95
N SER A 340 -12.93 -20.73 17.03
CA SER A 340 -12.36 -20.64 15.70
C SER A 340 -11.80 -19.25 15.48
N LYS A 341 -10.56 -19.21 15.01
CA LYS A 341 -9.83 -17.98 14.70
C LYS A 341 -10.05 -17.66 13.24
N ILE A 342 -10.77 -16.58 12.98
CA ILE A 342 -10.97 -16.05 11.62
C ILE A 342 -9.96 -14.93 11.40
N THR A 343 -9.12 -15.11 10.39
CA THR A 343 -8.19 -14.09 9.91
C THR A 343 -8.73 -13.50 8.62
N ILE A 344 -8.98 -12.20 8.63
CA ILE A 344 -9.26 -11.40 7.44
C ILE A 344 -7.97 -10.63 7.14
N ARG A 345 -7.46 -10.74 5.91
CA ARG A 345 -6.26 -10.03 5.47
C ARG A 345 -6.54 -9.28 4.17
N GLY A 346 -5.99 -8.08 4.06
CA GLY A 346 -5.96 -7.33 2.82
C GLY A 346 -5.05 -6.11 2.98
N PRO A 347 -4.11 -5.88 2.05
CA PRO A 347 -3.26 -4.69 2.10
C PRO A 347 -4.08 -3.40 1.97
N GLY A 348 -5.32 -3.48 1.47
CA GLY A 348 -6.19 -2.31 1.37
C GLY A 348 -6.89 -1.89 2.65
N MET A 349 -6.81 -2.66 3.73
CA MET A 349 -7.53 -2.36 4.98
C MET A 349 -7.09 -1.03 5.60
N GLU A 350 -5.79 -0.72 5.63
CA GLU A 350 -5.26 0.50 6.25
C GLU A 350 -5.74 1.78 5.57
N PHE A 351 -6.12 1.68 4.29
CA PHE A 351 -6.51 2.82 3.47
C PHE A 351 -8.03 3.03 3.40
N GLU A 352 -8.81 2.14 4.00
CA GLU A 352 -10.26 2.16 3.88
C GLU A 352 -10.98 2.42 5.21
N ALA A 353 -11.74 3.52 5.24
CA ALA A 353 -12.58 3.83 6.38
C ALA A 353 -13.77 2.85 6.49
N GLY A 354 -14.13 2.46 7.71
CA GLY A 354 -15.33 1.67 7.97
C GLY A 354 -15.19 0.15 7.78
N VAL A 355 -13.98 -0.37 7.53
CA VAL A 355 -13.69 -1.82 7.45
C VAL A 355 -14.25 -2.56 8.66
N GLY A 356 -13.98 -2.07 9.88
CA GLY A 356 -14.51 -2.68 11.10
C GLY A 356 -16.05 -2.71 11.15
N ALA A 357 -16.72 -1.64 10.71
CA ALA A 357 -18.18 -1.61 10.70
C ALA A 357 -18.78 -2.63 9.73
N ARG A 358 -18.19 -2.80 8.53
CA ARG A 358 -18.60 -3.82 7.56
C ARG A 358 -18.33 -5.23 8.05
N LEU A 359 -17.20 -5.44 8.73
CA LEU A 359 -16.84 -6.74 9.28
C LEU A 359 -17.72 -7.15 10.47
N PHE A 360 -17.95 -6.26 11.44
CA PHE A 360 -18.68 -6.61 12.66
C PHE A 360 -20.20 -6.64 12.48
N ARG A 361 -20.76 -5.76 11.64
CA ARG A 361 -22.21 -5.64 11.47
C ARG A 361 -22.91 -6.97 11.12
N PRO A 362 -22.52 -7.72 10.07
CA PRO A 362 -23.20 -8.96 9.70
C PRO A 362 -23.05 -10.03 10.78
N LEU A 363 -21.88 -10.11 11.44
CA LEU A 363 -21.64 -11.06 12.54
C LEU A 363 -22.55 -10.79 13.73
N ILE A 364 -22.62 -9.54 14.18
CA ILE A 364 -23.46 -9.13 15.32
C ILE A 364 -24.94 -9.29 15.00
N GLN A 365 -25.39 -8.94 13.79
CA GLN A 365 -26.77 -9.15 13.36
C GLN A 365 -27.17 -10.64 13.31
N ALA A 366 -26.21 -11.52 13.01
CA ALA A 366 -26.40 -12.96 13.06
C ALA A 366 -26.25 -13.57 14.47
N GLY A 367 -25.97 -12.76 15.49
CA GLY A 367 -25.77 -13.23 16.87
C GLY A 367 -24.43 -13.95 17.09
N ILE A 368 -23.42 -13.68 16.27
CA ILE A 368 -22.07 -14.24 16.37
C ILE A 368 -21.18 -13.22 17.08
N PRO A 369 -20.90 -13.39 18.39
CA PRO A 369 -20.08 -12.44 19.12
C PRO A 369 -18.58 -12.66 18.81
N PRO A 370 -17.84 -11.62 18.40
CA PRO A 370 -16.38 -11.66 18.45
C PRO A 370 -15.95 -11.66 19.91
N LEU A 371 -15.25 -12.71 20.33
CA LEU A 371 -14.79 -12.93 21.71
C LEU A 371 -13.43 -12.26 21.98
N SER A 372 -12.61 -12.15 20.94
CA SER A 372 -11.37 -11.37 20.93
C SER A 372 -11.16 -10.81 19.53
N VAL A 373 -10.57 -9.62 19.46
CA VAL A 373 -10.23 -8.92 18.23
C VAL A 373 -8.80 -8.41 18.35
N ALA A 374 -7.96 -8.75 17.38
CA ALA A 374 -6.64 -8.16 17.21
C ALA A 374 -6.53 -7.58 15.79
N THR A 375 -5.90 -6.42 15.65
CA THR A 375 -5.80 -5.70 14.37
C THR A 375 -4.37 -5.23 14.11
N SER A 376 -3.95 -5.26 12.85
CA SER A 376 -2.82 -4.52 12.29
C SER A 376 -3.28 -3.73 11.06
N GLU A 377 -2.37 -3.05 10.37
CA GLU A 377 -2.63 -2.29 9.14
C GLU A 377 -3.30 -3.15 8.05
N GLU A 378 -2.89 -4.42 7.90
CA GLU A 378 -3.38 -5.29 6.82
C GLU A 378 -4.19 -6.52 7.29
N LYS A 379 -4.39 -6.70 8.60
CA LYS A 379 -4.93 -7.94 9.17
C LYS A 379 -5.86 -7.68 10.34
N ILE A 380 -7.03 -8.30 10.31
CA ILE A 380 -7.97 -8.38 11.44
C ILE A 380 -8.13 -9.85 11.81
N VAL A 381 -7.91 -10.17 13.09
CA VAL A 381 -8.13 -11.50 13.65
C VAL A 381 -9.27 -11.45 14.64
N LEU A 382 -10.18 -12.40 14.50
CA LEU A 382 -11.36 -12.56 15.35
C LEU A 382 -11.37 -13.97 15.93
N LEU A 383 -11.70 -14.10 17.20
CA LEU A 383 -12.10 -15.38 17.76
C LEU A 383 -13.61 -15.44 17.89
N VAL A 384 -14.22 -16.48 17.35
CA VAL A 384 -15.66 -16.75 17.44
C VAL A 384 -15.88 -18.14 18.05
N PRO A 385 -17.05 -18.43 18.64
CA PRO A 385 -17.38 -19.80 19.05
C PRO A 385 -17.26 -20.77 17.87
N GLY A 386 -16.57 -21.90 18.04
CA GLY A 386 -16.25 -22.80 16.91
C GLY A 386 -17.47 -23.36 16.20
N LYS A 387 -18.57 -23.57 16.94
CA LYS A 387 -19.88 -23.96 16.36
C LYS A 387 -20.48 -22.93 15.40
N MET A 388 -19.99 -21.69 15.39
CA MET A 388 -20.45 -20.59 14.53
C MET A 388 -19.47 -20.29 13.39
N GLU A 389 -18.38 -21.06 13.26
CA GLU A 389 -17.31 -20.82 12.27
C GLU A 389 -17.84 -20.74 10.84
N GLU A 390 -18.56 -21.76 10.39
CA GLU A 390 -19.05 -21.85 9.01
C GLU A 390 -20.00 -20.71 8.66
N GLN A 391 -20.90 -20.36 9.60
CA GLN A 391 -21.82 -19.24 9.43
C GLN A 391 -21.07 -17.90 9.37
N ALA A 392 -20.07 -17.71 10.23
CA ALA A 392 -19.25 -16.49 10.24
C ALA A 392 -18.45 -16.34 8.94
N LEU A 393 -17.82 -17.41 8.46
CA LEU A 393 -17.10 -17.42 7.19
C LEU A 393 -18.02 -17.12 6.01
N SER A 394 -19.22 -17.71 5.98
CA SER A 394 -20.19 -17.47 4.91
C SER A 394 -20.62 -16.00 4.86
N LEU A 395 -20.91 -15.39 6.01
CA LEU A 395 -21.31 -13.98 6.10
C LEU A 395 -20.19 -13.03 5.66
N LEU A 396 -18.96 -13.29 6.12
CA LEU A 396 -17.80 -12.48 5.74
C LEU A 396 -17.46 -12.66 4.26
N ALA A 397 -17.53 -13.89 3.74
CA ALA A 397 -17.32 -14.15 2.33
C ALA A 397 -18.38 -13.45 1.47
N GLN A 398 -19.64 -13.36 1.91
CA GLN A 398 -20.69 -12.61 1.20
C GLN A 398 -20.46 -11.09 1.25
N GLU A 399 -20.06 -10.54 2.40
CA GLU A 399 -19.78 -9.10 2.55
C GLU A 399 -18.61 -8.64 1.66
N TYR A 400 -17.61 -9.50 1.50
CA TYR A 400 -16.39 -9.22 0.72
C TYR A 400 -16.37 -9.89 -0.65
N ALA A 401 -17.42 -10.60 -1.05
CA ALA A 401 -17.58 -11.10 -2.41
C ALA A 401 -17.95 -9.93 -3.33
N ARG A 402 -17.08 -9.63 -4.29
CA ARG A 402 -17.37 -8.72 -5.40
C ARG A 402 -17.94 -9.47 -6.59
#